data_AF-A0A450U0P8-F1
#
_entry.id   AF-A0A450U0P8-F1
#
_cell.length_a   1.000
_cell.length_b   1.000
_cell.length_c   1.000
_cell.angle_alpha   90.00
_cell.angle_beta   90.00
_cell.angle_gamma   90.00
#
_symmetry.space_group_name_H-M   'P 1'
#
loop_
_entity.id
_entity.type
_entity.pdbx_description
1 polymer ?
#
loop_
_entity_poly.entity_id
_entity_poly.type
_entity_poly.pdbx_seq_one_letter_code
_entity_poly.pdbx_strand_id
1 'polypeptide(L)'
;MNIRIGIFIMPNNADAGMLEDLCLESVQAEPAFECVEQYMECLSALPGSIGNPSKAKVQAYLAAREDIANSLGIGARKGYWNLDHGCFGDIKRFLRMLFAR
;
A
#
# COMPACT_ATOMS: atom_id res chain seq x y z
N MET A 1 18.51 4.07 28.36
CA MET A 1 17.97 3.99 26.99
C MET A 1 17.43 2.58 26.80
N ASN A 2 16.15 2.42 26.46
CA ASN A 2 15.55 1.10 26.22
C ASN A 2 15.28 0.96 24.72
N ILE A 3 16.25 0.36 24.00
CA ILE A 3 16.15 0.13 22.56
C ILE A 3 15.37 -1.18 22.37
N ARG A 4 14.28 -1.12 21.61
CA ARG A 4 13.48 -2.28 21.21
C ARG A 4 13.62 -2.48 19.71
N ILE A 5 13.93 -3.71 19.30
CA ILE A 5 14.11 -4.10 17.90
C ILE A 5 13.13 -5.22 17.62
N GLY A 6 12.40 -5.09 16.52
CA GLY A 6 11.55 -6.14 15.99
C GLY A 6 11.67 -6.18 14.47
N ILE A 7 11.50 -7.37 13.90
CA ILE A 7 11.52 -7.60 12.46
C ILE A 7 10.11 -8.03 12.05
N PHE A 8 9.58 -7.36 11.03
CA PHE A 8 8.30 -7.70 10.43
C PHE A 8 8.49 -7.72 8.91
N ILE A 9 8.21 -8.86 8.30
CA ILE A 9 8.30 -9.04 6.85
C ILE A 9 6.89 -8.85 6.27
N MET A 10 6.78 -8.06 5.20
CA MET A 10 5.48 -7.79 4.57
C MET A 10 4.90 -9.04 3.89
N PRO A 11 3.56 -9.11 3.74
CA PRO A 11 2.59 -8.20 4.36
C PRO A 11 2.26 -8.60 5.81
N ASN A 12 2.50 -9.86 6.19
CA ASN A 12 2.07 -10.46 7.46
C ASN A 12 3.04 -11.50 8.03
N ASN A 13 4.30 -11.51 7.56
CA ASN A 13 5.36 -12.44 7.95
C ASN A 13 5.11 -13.92 7.59
N ALA A 14 4.16 -14.18 6.69
CA ALA A 14 3.84 -15.52 6.21
C ALA A 14 3.73 -15.56 4.68
N ASP A 15 2.98 -14.62 4.11
CA ASP A 15 2.67 -14.59 2.68
C ASP A 15 3.67 -13.74 1.89
N ALA A 16 3.76 -14.00 0.58
CA ALA A 16 4.47 -13.14 -0.33
C ALA A 16 3.66 -11.87 -0.61
N GLY A 17 4.30 -10.71 -0.54
CA GLY A 17 3.65 -9.43 -0.83
C GLY A 17 4.47 -8.23 -0.37
N MET A 18 3.90 -7.05 -0.55
CA MET A 18 4.53 -5.76 -0.28
C MET A 18 3.61 -4.87 0.55
N LEU A 19 4.19 -3.78 1.07
CA LEU A 19 3.41 -2.73 1.72
C LEU A 19 2.41 -2.08 0.75
N GLU A 20 2.78 -1.96 -0.53
CA GLU A 20 1.89 -1.44 -1.57
C GLU A 20 0.59 -2.26 -1.68
N ASP A 21 0.66 -3.59 -1.58
CA ASP A 21 -0.52 -4.45 -1.68
C ASP A 21 -1.52 -4.16 -0.56
N LEU A 22 -1.04 -3.99 0.67
CA LEU A 22 -1.86 -3.62 1.82
C LEU A 22 -2.52 -2.23 1.64
N CYS A 23 -1.78 -1.27 1.12
CA CYS A 23 -2.31 0.07 0.83
C CYS A 23 -3.38 0.04 -0.24
N LEU A 24 -3.16 -0.69 -1.34
CA LEU A 24 -4.14 -0.84 -2.42
C LEU A 24 -5.40 -1.56 -1.93
N GLU A 25 -5.25 -2.63 -1.14
CA GLU A 25 -6.38 -3.35 -0.54
C GLU A 25 -7.25 -2.42 0.31
N SER A 26 -6.62 -1.49 1.05
CA SER A 26 -7.35 -0.54 1.91
C SER A 26 -8.27 0.43 1.16
N VAL A 27 -8.05 0.61 -0.15
CA VAL A 27 -8.78 1.56 -1.01
C VAL A 27 -9.49 0.87 -2.17
N GLN A 28 -9.50 -0.47 -2.23
CA GLN A 28 -10.05 -1.23 -3.36
C GLN A 28 -11.54 -0.95 -3.63
N ALA A 29 -12.27 -0.53 -2.60
CA ALA A 29 -13.70 -0.23 -2.67
C ALA A 29 -13.98 1.20 -3.18
N GLU A 30 -12.95 2.04 -3.38
CA GLU A 30 -13.12 3.37 -3.95
C GLU A 30 -13.40 3.28 -5.46
N PRO A 31 -14.38 4.02 -6.00
CA PRO A 31 -14.68 4.00 -7.43
C PRO A 31 -13.48 4.35 -8.32
N ALA A 32 -12.59 5.23 -7.86
CA ALA A 32 -11.39 5.61 -8.60
C ALA A 32 -10.38 4.45 -8.76
N PHE A 33 -10.45 3.43 -7.90
CA PHE A 33 -9.58 2.26 -7.99
C PHE A 33 -9.86 1.43 -9.23
N GLU A 34 -11.12 1.36 -9.68
CA GLU A 34 -11.49 0.68 -10.92
C GLU A 34 -10.79 1.30 -12.15
N CYS A 35 -10.69 2.64 -12.20
CA CYS A 35 -9.96 3.33 -13.26
C CYS A 35 -8.47 2.98 -13.26
N VAL A 36 -7.88 2.76 -12.09
CA VAL A 36 -6.48 2.34 -11.95
C VAL A 36 -6.30 0.92 -12.48
N GLU A 37 -7.19 0.00 -12.12
CA GLU A 37 -7.14 -1.37 -12.64
C GLU A 37 -7.25 -1.40 -14.17
N GLN A 38 -8.21 -0.67 -14.76
CA GLN A 38 -8.34 -0.57 -16.21
C GLN A 38 -7.08 0.02 -16.89
N TYR A 39 -6.45 1.02 -16.27
CA TYR A 39 -5.17 1.56 -16.74
C TYR A 39 -4.06 0.50 -16.72
N MET A 40 -3.97 -0.28 -15.66
CA MET A 40 -2.97 -1.35 -15.53
C MET A 40 -3.21 -2.49 -16.51
N GLU A 41 -4.47 -2.88 -16.72
CA GLU A 41 -4.86 -3.85 -17.74
C GLU A 41 -4.44 -3.38 -19.14
N CYS A 42 -4.74 -2.12 -19.48
CA CYS A 42 -4.31 -1.50 -20.73
C CYS A 42 -2.79 -1.57 -20.93
N LEU A 43 -2.01 -1.21 -19.91
CA LEU A 43 -0.55 -1.30 -19.97
C LEU A 43 -0.03 -2.74 -20.11
N SER A 44 -0.69 -3.70 -19.45
CA SER A 44 -0.29 -5.11 -19.50
C SER A 44 -0.47 -5.77 -20.87
N ALA A 45 -1.35 -5.20 -21.72
CA ALA A 45 -1.55 -5.66 -23.09
C ALA A 45 -0.49 -5.15 -24.08
N LEU A 46 0.35 -4.18 -23.68
CA LEU A 46 1.40 -3.61 -24.53
C LEU A 46 2.70 -4.42 -24.44
N PRO A 47 3.52 -4.44 -25.50
CA PRO A 47 4.84 -5.05 -25.44
C PRO A 47 5.74 -4.31 -24.43
N GLY A 48 6.23 -5.05 -23.46
CA GLY A 48 7.03 -4.54 -22.34
C GLY A 48 6.60 -5.22 -21.05
N SER A 49 7.39 -5.04 -19.98
CA SER A 49 7.01 -5.52 -18.65
C SER A 49 6.85 -4.36 -17.68
N ILE A 50 5.76 -4.39 -16.93
CA ILE A 50 5.61 -3.55 -15.75
C ILE A 50 6.53 -4.13 -14.69
N GLY A 51 7.65 -3.46 -14.42
CA GLY A 51 8.70 -4.01 -13.54
C GLY A 51 8.21 -4.35 -12.13
N ASN A 52 7.31 -3.55 -11.56
CA ASN A 52 6.63 -3.86 -10.30
C ASN A 52 5.17 -3.37 -10.34
N PRO A 53 4.20 -4.28 -10.56
CA PRO A 53 2.80 -3.91 -10.71
C PRO A 53 2.20 -3.19 -9.50
N SER A 54 2.49 -3.62 -8.27
CA SER A 54 1.93 -2.98 -7.08
C SER A 54 2.45 -1.56 -6.88
N LYS A 55 3.74 -1.30 -7.16
CA LYS A 55 4.30 0.06 -7.12
C LYS A 55 3.72 0.94 -8.22
N ALA A 56 3.54 0.40 -9.43
CA ALA A 56 2.91 1.12 -10.53
C ALA A 56 1.45 1.49 -10.21
N LYS A 57 0.67 0.54 -9.67
CA LYS A 57 -0.71 0.77 -9.18
C LYS A 57 -0.78 1.87 -8.14
N VAL A 58 0.09 1.83 -7.13
CA VAL A 58 0.15 2.89 -6.11
C VAL A 58 0.41 4.25 -6.73
N GLN A 59 1.38 4.36 -7.65
CA GLN A 59 1.68 5.65 -8.29
C GLN A 59 0.53 6.13 -9.18
N ALA A 60 -0.11 5.24 -9.93
CA ALA A 60 -1.29 5.57 -10.74
C ALA A 60 -2.45 6.06 -9.87
N TYR A 61 -2.74 5.36 -8.77
CA TYR A 61 -3.76 5.76 -7.80
C TYR A 61 -3.46 7.14 -7.17
N LEU A 62 -2.22 7.36 -6.74
CA LEU A 62 -1.80 8.62 -6.11
C LEU A 62 -1.78 9.80 -7.09
N ALA A 63 -1.50 9.55 -8.37
CA ALA A 63 -1.53 10.58 -9.42
C ALA A 63 -2.95 11.11 -9.68
N ALA A 64 -3.99 10.35 -9.33
CA ALA A 64 -5.39 10.75 -9.49
C ALA A 64 -5.97 11.50 -8.28
N ARG A 65 -5.18 11.79 -7.24
CA ARG A 65 -5.63 12.54 -6.05
C ARG A 65 -5.54 14.05 -6.29
N GLU A 66 -6.40 14.82 -5.61
CA GLU A 66 -6.47 16.28 -5.74
C GLU A 66 -5.12 16.97 -5.49
N ASP A 67 -4.42 16.57 -4.43
CA ASP A 67 -3.06 17.04 -4.13
C ASP A 67 -2.06 15.88 -4.34
N ILE A 68 -1.37 15.91 -5.47
CA ILE A 68 -0.49 14.83 -5.94
C ILE A 68 0.49 14.38 -4.86
N ALA A 69 0.54 13.09 -4.60
CA ALA A 69 1.52 12.46 -3.73
C ALA A 69 2.49 11.62 -4.57
N ASN A 70 3.78 11.96 -4.52
CA ASN A 70 4.81 11.27 -5.32
C ASN A 70 5.36 9.98 -4.67
N SER A 71 4.90 9.63 -3.47
CA SER A 71 5.26 8.37 -2.82
C SER A 71 4.18 7.90 -1.84
N LEU A 72 4.19 6.58 -1.56
CA LEU A 72 3.26 5.93 -0.65
C LEU A 72 3.22 6.59 0.73
N GLY A 73 4.40 6.90 1.29
CA GLY A 73 4.50 7.54 2.61
C GLY A 73 3.93 8.96 2.64
N ILE A 74 4.06 9.73 1.56
CA ILE A 74 3.39 11.04 1.43
C ILE A 74 1.88 10.85 1.35
N GLY A 75 1.40 9.88 0.56
CA GLY A 75 -0.02 9.54 0.47
C GLY A 75 -0.61 9.15 1.84
N ALA A 76 0.14 8.43 2.66
CA ALA A 76 -0.27 8.08 4.03
C ALA A 76 -0.44 9.33 4.91
N ARG A 77 0.50 10.28 4.86
CA ARG A 77 0.39 11.54 5.62
C ARG A 77 -0.77 12.42 5.14
N LYS A 78 -1.13 12.34 3.85
CA LYS A 78 -2.27 13.04 3.26
C LYS A 78 -3.61 12.34 3.49
N GLY A 79 -3.62 11.16 4.12
CA GLY A 79 -4.85 10.42 4.41
C GLY A 79 -5.45 9.67 3.21
N TYR A 80 -4.65 9.37 2.18
CA TYR A 80 -5.14 8.68 0.96
C TYR A 80 -5.25 7.17 1.08
N TRP A 81 -4.85 6.61 2.22
CA TRP A 81 -5.00 5.19 2.55
C TRP A 81 -5.92 5.06 3.75
N ASN A 82 -6.86 4.13 3.71
CA ASN A 82 -7.67 3.80 4.86
C ASN A 82 -6.84 2.98 5.85
N LEU A 83 -6.04 3.65 6.67
CA LEU A 83 -5.19 2.98 7.65
C LEU A 83 -5.98 2.22 8.72
N ASP A 84 -7.29 2.43 8.84
CA ASP A 84 -8.18 1.68 9.72
C ASP A 84 -8.74 0.39 9.10
N HIS A 85 -8.45 0.14 7.82
CA HIS A 85 -8.79 -1.11 7.16
C HIS A 85 -8.15 -2.32 7.85
N GLY A 86 -8.86 -3.46 7.81
CA GLY A 86 -8.49 -4.69 8.48
C GLY A 86 -7.17 -5.30 8.00
N CYS A 87 -6.76 -5.03 6.75
CA CYS A 87 -5.51 -5.51 6.16
C CYS A 87 -4.27 -5.08 6.97
N PHE A 88 -4.32 -3.95 7.67
CA PHE A 88 -3.23 -3.48 8.54
C PHE A 88 -3.23 -4.14 9.93
N GLY A 89 -4.11 -5.10 10.19
CA GLY A 89 -4.27 -5.72 11.50
C GLY A 89 -2.97 -6.30 12.06
N ASP A 90 -2.23 -7.07 11.25
CA ASP A 90 -1.03 -7.75 11.71
C ASP A 90 0.13 -6.80 11.98
N ILE A 91 0.37 -5.82 11.11
CA ILE A 91 1.40 -4.80 11.36
C ILE A 91 1.03 -3.92 12.56
N LYS A 92 -0.24 -3.53 12.72
CA LYS A 92 -0.71 -2.79 13.91
C LYS A 92 -0.51 -3.60 15.19
N ARG A 93 -0.84 -4.89 15.17
CA ARG A 93 -0.61 -5.81 16.29
C ARG A 93 0.86 -5.92 16.62
N PHE A 94 1.71 -6.12 15.62
CA PHE A 94 3.16 -6.18 15.77
C PHE A 94 3.73 -4.91 16.40
N LEU A 95 3.39 -3.74 15.89
CA LEU A 95 3.86 -2.45 16.42
C LEU A 95 3.39 -2.23 17.87
N ARG A 96 2.15 -2.62 18.20
CA ARG A 96 1.67 -2.59 19.59
C ARG A 96 2.47 -3.54 20.47
N MET A 97 2.72 -4.78 20.06
CA MET A 97 3.55 -5.70 20.86
C MET A 97 4.97 -5.17 21.07
N LEU A 98 5.54 -4.50 20.06
CA LEU A 98 6.89 -3.95 20.14
C LEU A 98 6.96 -2.70 21.01
N PHE A 99 5.96 -1.82 20.95
CA PHE A 99 6.04 -0.48 21.55
C PHE A 99 5.08 -0.21 22.70
N ALA A 100 3.94 -0.90 22.80
CA ALA A 100 2.97 -0.68 23.87
C ALA A 100 3.61 -0.98 25.24
N ARG A 101 3.66 0.07 26.06
CA ARG A 101 3.83 0.07 27.49
C ARG A 101 2.83 1.08 28.03
#